data_AF-A0A7K4A0T0-F1
#
_entry.id   AF-A0A7K4A0T0-F1
#
_cell.length_a   1.000
_cell.length_b   1.000
_cell.length_c   1.000
_cell.angle_alpha   90.00
_cell.angle_beta   90.00
_cell.angle_gamma   90.00
#
_symmetry.space_group_name_H-M   'P 1'
#
loop_
_entity.id
_entity.type
_entity.pdbx_description
1 polymer ?
#
loop_
_entity_poly.entity_id
_entity_poly.type
_entity_poly.pdbx_seq_one_letter_code
_entity_poly.pdbx_strand_id
1 'polypeptide(L)'
;MKKIPLFCVSVLLIACTLVAMPVSAALEEVLVYSSDFSSDPGFTTNNPSRYYWDVANQTYHFETEGGTNGYSFIPVDLDNGPFTLEYDINISSIQKGGAVRFGLTTTDMDISKAASVLSVFDNGQYGRLMGLQVIDQNNHIYETKSLNSVYCGDMKDCDTKQYEENVTYHVEVRYNKQLRQANIKVTDPTEALLWGFYVPLGQDLLSLNRLAITTKGDYTLENNAIGFIDNVTLHTYREIIPTTEPTTIPTTEPTTVPETTVIPTTTEAPLSPFIPLGCLLLAGILVASRKKRDN
;
A
#
# COMPACT_ATOMS: atom_id res chain seq x y z
N MET A 1 33.24 8.67 48.68
CA MET A 1 32.38 8.38 47.50
C MET A 1 32.21 9.67 46.70
N LYS A 2 32.78 9.76 45.50
CA LYS A 2 32.71 10.97 44.65
C LYS A 2 31.28 11.12 44.12
N LYS A 3 30.62 12.23 44.46
CA LYS A 3 29.29 12.57 43.94
C LYS A 3 29.45 12.90 42.45
N ILE A 4 28.93 12.04 41.58
CA ILE A 4 28.81 12.35 40.16
C ILE A 4 27.85 13.54 40.04
N PRO A 5 28.26 14.67 39.45
CA PRO A 5 27.40 15.83 39.34
C PRO A 5 26.20 15.46 38.46
N LEU A 6 24.99 15.73 38.96
CA LEU A 6 23.70 15.42 38.34
C LEU A 6 23.62 15.86 36.86
N PHE A 7 24.36 16.91 36.52
CA PHE A 7 24.48 17.47 35.17
C PHE A 7 25.11 16.49 34.15
N CYS A 8 26.09 15.67 34.54
CA CYS A 8 26.71 14.69 33.64
C CYS A 8 25.76 13.53 33.30
N VAL A 9 24.84 13.19 34.21
CA VAL A 9 23.83 12.15 33.97
C VAL A 9 22.73 12.67 33.03
N SER A 10 22.32 13.93 33.17
CA SER A 10 21.32 14.57 32.30
C SER A 10 21.79 14.75 30.86
N VAL A 11 23.06 15.12 30.64
CA VAL A 11 23.63 15.27 29.28
C VAL A 11 23.76 13.91 28.59
N LEU A 12 24.12 12.85 29.32
CA LEU A 12 24.21 11.49 28.78
C LEU A 12 22.83 10.94 28.39
N LEU A 13 21.80 11.19 29.20
CA LEU A 13 20.42 10.77 28.92
C LEU A 13 19.83 11.48 27.68
N ILE A 14 20.10 12.78 27.52
CA ILE A 14 19.66 13.54 26.34
C ILE A 14 20.42 13.10 25.07
N ALA A 15 21.72 12.80 25.19
CA ALA A 15 22.52 12.24 24.10
C ALA A 15 22.05 10.83 23.71
N CYS A 16 21.67 9.97 24.66
CA CYS A 16 21.08 8.66 24.36
C CYS A 16 19.70 8.75 23.69
N THR A 17 18.90 9.78 23.97
CA THR A 17 17.60 9.99 23.28
C THR A 17 17.73 10.58 21.88
N LEU A 18 18.80 11.31 21.58
CA LEU A 18 19.02 11.92 20.25
C LEU A 18 19.61 10.93 19.22
N VAL A 19 20.27 9.86 19.64
CA VAL A 19 20.81 8.81 18.75
C VAL A 19 19.78 7.70 18.47
N ALA A 20 18.67 7.68 19.19
CA ALA A 20 17.60 6.70 19.04
C ALA A 20 16.36 7.27 18.32
N MET A 21 16.56 8.16 17.34
CA MET A 21 15.46 8.46 16.42
C MET A 21 15.25 7.23 15.54
N PRO A 22 14.08 6.57 15.57
CA PRO A 22 13.79 5.52 14.62
C PRO A 22 13.87 6.14 13.23
N VAL A 23 14.75 5.61 12.39
CA VAL A 23 14.68 5.87 10.96
C VAL A 23 13.33 5.33 10.53
N SER A 24 12.35 6.21 10.35
CA SER A 24 11.09 5.82 9.71
C SER A 24 11.46 5.40 8.31
N ALA A 25 11.37 4.09 8.01
CA ALA A 25 11.52 3.61 6.66
C ALA A 25 10.49 4.34 5.80
N ALA A 26 10.97 5.08 4.79
CA ALA A 26 10.10 5.63 3.78
C ALA A 26 9.55 4.45 2.96
N LEU A 27 8.25 4.47 2.68
CA LEU A 27 7.61 3.51 1.79
C LEU A 27 7.61 4.08 0.37
N GLU A 28 8.08 3.29 -0.58
CA GLU A 28 7.92 3.56 -2.02
C GLU A 28 6.64 2.88 -2.51
N GLU A 29 5.80 3.65 -3.19
CA GLU A 29 4.65 3.12 -3.91
C GLU A 29 5.09 2.52 -5.24
N VAL A 30 4.70 1.27 -5.49
CA VAL A 30 5.07 0.50 -6.67
C VAL A 30 3.81 0.06 -7.40
N LEU A 31 3.68 0.46 -8.66
CA LEU A 31 2.61 -0.04 -9.54
C LEU A 31 2.87 -1.50 -9.90
N VAL A 32 1.92 -2.37 -9.58
CA VAL A 32 2.01 -3.83 -9.79
C VAL A 32 1.20 -4.26 -11.00
N TYR A 33 0.01 -3.66 -11.19
CA TYR A 33 -0.85 -3.94 -12.34
C TYR A 33 -1.68 -2.70 -12.69
N SER A 34 -1.89 -2.45 -13.97
CA SER A 34 -2.76 -1.39 -14.48
C SER A 34 -3.39 -1.82 -15.80
N SER A 35 -4.69 -1.59 -15.96
CA SER A 35 -5.39 -1.76 -17.24
C SER A 35 -6.64 -0.88 -17.28
N ASP A 36 -6.74 -0.08 -18.33
CA ASP A 36 -7.97 0.61 -18.76
C ASP A 36 -8.75 -0.21 -19.80
N PHE A 37 -8.34 -1.46 -20.03
CA PHE A 37 -8.93 -2.41 -20.97
C PHE A 37 -9.07 -1.89 -22.42
N SER A 38 -8.28 -0.88 -22.79
CA SER A 38 -8.11 -0.44 -24.18
C SER A 38 -7.45 -1.50 -25.07
N SER A 39 -6.79 -2.49 -24.45
CA SER A 39 -6.24 -3.71 -25.05
C SER A 39 -6.48 -4.92 -24.16
N ASP A 40 -6.25 -6.13 -24.70
CA ASP A 40 -6.42 -7.39 -23.95
C ASP A 40 -5.60 -7.37 -22.65
N PRO A 41 -6.25 -7.47 -21.47
CA PRO A 41 -5.58 -7.46 -20.16
C PRO A 41 -4.81 -8.76 -19.85
N GLY A 42 -4.95 -9.80 -20.67
CA GLY A 42 -4.25 -11.08 -20.48
C GLY A 42 -4.76 -11.93 -19.32
N PHE A 43 -6.01 -11.73 -18.91
CA PHE A 43 -6.63 -12.50 -17.83
C PHE A 43 -6.75 -13.99 -18.23
N THR A 44 -6.27 -14.87 -17.35
CA THR A 44 -6.38 -16.32 -17.50
C THR A 44 -7.69 -16.80 -16.88
N THR A 45 -8.49 -17.56 -17.63
CA THR A 45 -9.78 -18.09 -17.16
C THR A 45 -9.97 -19.56 -17.52
N ASN A 46 -10.76 -20.28 -16.72
CA ASN A 46 -11.26 -21.61 -17.07
C ASN A 46 -12.60 -21.60 -17.84
N ASN A 47 -13.21 -20.43 -18.05
CA ASN A 47 -14.49 -20.30 -18.72
C ASN A 47 -14.54 -19.03 -19.59
N PRO A 48 -13.94 -19.06 -20.79
CA PRO A 48 -13.83 -17.88 -21.67
C PRO A 48 -15.17 -17.39 -22.23
N SER A 49 -16.25 -18.17 -22.13
CA SER A 49 -17.59 -17.68 -22.47
C SER A 49 -18.23 -16.79 -21.40
N ARG A 50 -17.71 -16.84 -20.17
CA ARG A 50 -18.23 -16.07 -19.02
C ARG A 50 -17.29 -14.96 -18.58
N TYR A 51 -15.99 -15.18 -18.73
CA TYR A 51 -14.97 -14.20 -18.39
C TYR A 51 -14.15 -13.88 -19.63
N TYR A 52 -14.30 -12.68 -20.16
CA TYR A 52 -13.62 -12.29 -21.39
C TYR A 52 -13.44 -10.78 -21.46
N TRP A 53 -12.42 -10.37 -22.20
CA TRP A 53 -12.26 -8.98 -22.61
C TRP A 53 -13.25 -8.66 -23.73
N ASP A 54 -14.16 -7.73 -23.47
CA ASP A 54 -15.13 -7.25 -24.45
C ASP A 54 -14.47 -6.16 -25.30
N VAL A 55 -14.02 -6.56 -26.49
CA VAL A 55 -13.35 -5.66 -27.44
C VAL A 55 -14.24 -4.49 -27.87
N ALA A 56 -15.56 -4.66 -27.91
CA ALA A 56 -16.47 -3.63 -28.38
C ALA A 56 -16.66 -2.53 -27.33
N ASN A 57 -16.74 -2.93 -26.05
CA ASN A 57 -16.94 -2.00 -24.94
C ASN A 57 -15.65 -1.57 -24.26
N GLN A 58 -14.51 -2.20 -24.58
CA GLN A 58 -13.21 -1.99 -23.93
C GLN A 58 -13.29 -2.17 -22.41
N THR A 59 -13.99 -3.23 -21.97
CA THR A 59 -14.13 -3.59 -20.55
C THR A 59 -13.90 -5.08 -20.36
N TYR A 60 -13.75 -5.53 -19.12
CA TYR A 60 -13.67 -6.96 -18.82
C TYR A 60 -15.00 -7.49 -18.30
N HIS A 61 -15.66 -8.32 -19.11
CA HIS A 61 -16.91 -8.95 -18.78
C HIS A 61 -16.72 -10.09 -17.76
N PHE A 62 -17.64 -10.21 -16.82
CA PHE A 62 -17.77 -11.37 -15.96
C PHE A 62 -19.22 -11.88 -15.90
N GLU A 63 -19.35 -13.20 -15.79
CA GLU A 63 -20.56 -13.89 -15.36
C GLU A 63 -20.17 -14.94 -14.31
N THR A 64 -20.40 -14.61 -13.05
CA THR A 64 -20.15 -15.52 -11.92
C THR A 64 -21.40 -16.35 -11.65
N GLU A 65 -21.21 -17.61 -11.29
CA GLU A 65 -22.26 -18.50 -10.80
C GLU A 65 -21.60 -19.49 -9.82
N GLY A 66 -22.18 -19.68 -8.65
CA GLY A 66 -21.68 -20.67 -7.70
C GLY A 66 -21.87 -22.10 -8.23
N GLY A 67 -21.16 -23.05 -7.61
CA GLY A 67 -21.10 -24.45 -8.03
C GLY A 67 -20.31 -24.70 -9.33
N THR A 68 -19.95 -23.66 -10.08
CA THR A 68 -19.18 -23.80 -11.33
C THR A 68 -17.66 -23.83 -11.11
N ASN A 69 -17.18 -23.35 -9.94
CA ASN A 69 -15.76 -23.08 -9.69
C ASN A 69 -15.11 -22.24 -10.81
N GLY A 70 -15.88 -21.33 -11.40
CA GLY A 70 -15.40 -20.41 -12.43
C GLY A 70 -14.40 -19.42 -11.85
N TYR A 71 -13.37 -19.09 -12.61
CA TYR A 71 -12.41 -18.08 -12.23
C TYR A 71 -11.86 -17.32 -13.43
N SER A 72 -11.36 -16.14 -13.16
CA SER A 72 -10.49 -15.38 -14.03
C SER A 72 -9.47 -14.60 -13.21
N PHE A 73 -8.20 -14.59 -13.61
CA PHE A 73 -7.15 -13.94 -12.84
C PHE A 73 -5.97 -13.43 -13.68
N ILE A 74 -5.19 -12.53 -13.08
CA ILE A 74 -3.81 -12.25 -13.49
C ILE A 74 -2.84 -12.51 -12.32
N PRO A 75 -1.67 -13.15 -12.55
CA PRO A 75 -0.62 -13.23 -11.55
C PRO A 75 -0.10 -11.84 -11.21
N VAL A 76 0.09 -11.57 -9.92
CA VAL A 76 0.67 -10.32 -9.42
C VAL A 76 1.71 -10.61 -8.36
N ASP A 77 2.66 -9.70 -8.18
CA ASP A 77 3.70 -9.80 -7.17
C ASP A 77 3.65 -8.62 -6.19
N LEU A 78 3.19 -8.92 -4.98
CA LEU A 78 3.04 -7.95 -3.89
C LEU A 78 4.16 -8.05 -2.85
N ASP A 79 5.10 -9.00 -2.95
CA ASP A 79 6.13 -9.24 -1.94
C ASP A 79 5.61 -9.33 -0.48
N ASN A 80 4.38 -9.84 -0.29
CA ASN A 80 3.67 -9.85 1.01
C ASN A 80 3.50 -8.47 1.67
N GLY A 81 3.51 -7.42 0.85
CA GLY A 81 3.35 -6.03 1.25
C GLY A 81 1.89 -5.60 1.40
N PRO A 82 1.66 -4.42 2.01
CA PRO A 82 0.38 -3.73 1.90
C PRO A 82 0.07 -3.41 0.44
N PHE A 83 -1.21 -3.16 0.13
CA PHE A 83 -1.62 -2.81 -1.22
C PHE A 83 -2.83 -1.88 -1.25
N THR A 84 -3.00 -1.21 -2.39
CA THR A 84 -4.21 -0.50 -2.80
C THR A 84 -4.65 -1.05 -4.15
N LEU A 85 -5.87 -1.57 -4.21
CA LEU A 85 -6.56 -1.96 -5.44
C LEU A 85 -7.68 -0.95 -5.70
N GLU A 86 -7.67 -0.35 -6.87
CA GLU A 86 -8.71 0.56 -7.35
C GLU A 86 -9.24 0.05 -8.68
N TYR A 87 -10.56 0.11 -8.87
CA TYR A 87 -11.20 -0.31 -10.12
C TYR A 87 -12.63 0.22 -10.20
N ASP A 88 -13.15 0.27 -11.41
CA ASP A 88 -14.55 0.55 -11.67
C ASP A 88 -15.33 -0.75 -11.89
N ILE A 89 -16.57 -0.80 -11.41
CA ILE A 89 -17.46 -1.94 -11.60
C ILE A 89 -18.86 -1.50 -11.95
N ASN A 90 -19.44 -2.16 -12.93
CA ASN A 90 -20.83 -2.04 -13.28
C ASN A 90 -21.51 -3.40 -13.16
N ILE A 91 -22.56 -3.46 -12.36
CA ILE A 91 -23.35 -4.66 -12.14
C ILE A 91 -24.57 -4.61 -13.06
N SER A 92 -24.60 -5.41 -14.12
CA SER A 92 -25.76 -5.47 -15.01
C SER A 92 -26.94 -6.19 -14.35
N SER A 93 -26.66 -7.31 -13.66
CA SER A 93 -27.66 -8.01 -12.86
C SER A 93 -27.04 -8.94 -11.84
N ILE A 94 -27.67 -9.10 -10.66
CA ILE A 94 -27.37 -10.20 -9.73
C ILE A 94 -28.67 -10.88 -9.32
N GLN A 95 -28.80 -12.18 -9.62
CA GLN A 95 -29.91 -13.00 -9.14
C GLN A 95 -29.92 -13.11 -7.62
N LYS A 96 -31.08 -13.39 -7.04
CA LYS A 96 -31.20 -13.52 -5.58
C LYS A 96 -30.25 -14.63 -5.08
N GLY A 97 -29.45 -14.32 -4.06
CA GLY A 97 -28.41 -15.21 -3.53
C GLY A 97 -27.11 -15.20 -4.33
N GLY A 98 -27.03 -14.41 -5.40
CA GLY A 98 -25.83 -14.25 -6.23
C GLY A 98 -24.85 -13.25 -5.65
N ALA A 99 -23.59 -13.36 -6.09
CA ALA A 99 -22.54 -12.42 -5.75
C ALA A 99 -21.43 -12.41 -6.80
N VAL A 100 -20.79 -11.25 -6.96
CA VAL A 100 -19.46 -11.13 -7.57
C VAL A 100 -18.46 -10.74 -6.49
N ARG A 101 -17.27 -11.34 -6.58
CA ARG A 101 -16.14 -11.09 -5.69
C ARG A 101 -14.91 -10.80 -6.52
N PHE A 102 -14.26 -9.67 -6.26
CA PHE A 102 -13.07 -9.25 -6.98
C PHE A 102 -12.01 -8.76 -6.00
N GLY A 103 -10.75 -9.10 -6.24
CA GLY A 103 -9.66 -8.66 -5.39
C GLY A 103 -8.49 -9.63 -5.40
N LEU A 104 -7.78 -9.69 -4.28
CA LEU A 104 -6.52 -10.42 -4.17
C LEU A 104 -6.76 -11.77 -3.48
N THR A 105 -6.21 -12.83 -4.06
CA THR A 105 -6.24 -14.19 -3.49
C THR A 105 -4.87 -14.83 -3.57
N THR A 106 -4.73 -15.99 -2.91
CA THR A 106 -3.65 -16.94 -3.21
C THR A 106 -3.91 -17.68 -4.52
N THR A 107 -2.95 -18.49 -4.97
CA THR A 107 -3.10 -19.44 -6.10
C THR A 107 -4.31 -20.37 -5.95
N ASP A 108 -4.78 -20.63 -4.72
CA ASP A 108 -5.95 -21.48 -4.51
C ASP A 108 -7.23 -20.84 -5.06
N MET A 109 -7.34 -19.51 -5.06
CA MET A 109 -8.51 -18.74 -5.50
C MET A 109 -9.84 -19.22 -4.89
N ASP A 110 -9.79 -19.88 -3.74
CA ASP A 110 -10.97 -20.43 -3.06
C ASP A 110 -11.51 -19.38 -2.10
N ILE A 111 -12.79 -19.03 -2.21
CA ILE A 111 -13.40 -17.98 -1.38
C ILE A 111 -13.85 -18.49 0.00
N SER A 112 -13.58 -19.76 0.31
CA SER A 112 -13.93 -20.39 1.59
C SER A 112 -12.71 -20.68 2.47
N LYS A 113 -11.49 -20.52 1.93
CA LYS A 113 -10.23 -20.86 2.59
C LYS A 113 -9.04 -20.18 1.90
N ALA A 114 -7.88 -20.23 2.55
CA ALA A 114 -6.65 -19.56 2.15
C ALA A 114 -6.80 -18.03 2.11
N ALA A 115 -5.68 -17.33 2.19
CA ALA A 115 -5.74 -15.89 2.31
C ALA A 115 -6.39 -15.22 1.10
N SER A 116 -7.29 -14.28 1.37
CA SER A 116 -7.93 -13.47 0.33
C SER A 116 -8.41 -12.13 0.88
N VAL A 117 -8.51 -11.13 0.02
CA VAL A 117 -9.12 -9.82 0.27
C VAL A 117 -9.98 -9.50 -0.94
N LEU A 118 -11.29 -9.64 -0.80
CA LEU A 118 -12.25 -9.54 -1.89
C LEU A 118 -13.30 -8.50 -1.55
N SER A 119 -13.47 -7.50 -2.41
CA SER A 119 -14.71 -6.74 -2.42
C SER A 119 -15.85 -7.64 -2.87
N VAL A 120 -17.06 -7.36 -2.39
CA VAL A 120 -18.25 -8.18 -2.63
C VAL A 120 -19.40 -7.28 -3.05
N PHE A 121 -20.07 -7.64 -4.14
CA PHE A 121 -21.40 -7.13 -4.47
C PHE A 121 -22.35 -8.33 -4.49
N ASP A 122 -23.34 -8.35 -3.60
CA ASP A 122 -24.29 -9.45 -3.47
C ASP A 122 -25.75 -8.99 -3.58
N ASN A 123 -26.63 -9.91 -3.95
CA ASN A 123 -28.07 -9.74 -3.81
C ASN A 123 -28.59 -10.77 -2.78
N GLY A 124 -28.13 -10.63 -1.54
CA GLY A 124 -28.47 -11.52 -0.44
C GLY A 124 -29.87 -11.32 0.12
N GLN A 125 -30.16 -11.92 1.28
CA GLN A 125 -31.48 -11.81 1.93
C GLN A 125 -31.91 -10.35 2.20
N TYR A 126 -30.95 -9.46 2.45
CA TYR A 126 -31.17 -8.06 2.81
C TYR A 126 -31.11 -7.08 1.63
N GLY A 127 -31.07 -7.58 0.39
CA GLY A 127 -31.05 -6.75 -0.82
C GLY A 127 -29.67 -6.69 -1.46
N ARG A 128 -29.43 -5.62 -2.22
CA ARG A 128 -28.24 -5.40 -3.06
C ARG A 128 -27.16 -4.71 -2.25
N LEU A 129 -26.26 -5.49 -1.64
CA LEU A 129 -25.27 -4.96 -0.71
C LEU A 129 -23.86 -4.96 -1.28
N MET A 130 -23.06 -4.01 -0.81
CA MET A 130 -21.63 -3.95 -1.00
C MET A 130 -20.95 -4.49 0.26
N GLY A 131 -19.77 -5.08 0.12
CA GLY A 131 -19.07 -5.70 1.22
C GLY A 131 -17.59 -5.89 0.97
N LEU A 132 -16.91 -6.34 2.02
CA LEU A 132 -15.52 -6.77 2.00
C LEU A 132 -15.44 -8.09 2.76
N GLN A 133 -14.83 -9.09 2.14
CA GLN A 133 -14.51 -10.38 2.73
C GLN A 133 -12.99 -10.54 2.76
N VAL A 134 -12.47 -10.87 3.93
CA VAL A 134 -11.05 -11.19 4.11
C VAL A 134 -10.95 -12.54 4.78
N ILE A 135 -10.14 -13.42 4.20
CA ILE A 135 -9.77 -14.69 4.81
C ILE A 135 -8.29 -14.60 5.17
N ASP A 136 -7.93 -14.98 6.39
CA ASP A 136 -6.54 -15.04 6.84
C ASP A 136 -5.91 -16.43 6.60
N GLN A 137 -4.63 -16.58 6.94
CA GLN A 137 -3.91 -17.85 6.74
C GLN A 137 -4.44 -19.01 7.59
N ASN A 138 -5.20 -18.72 8.64
CA ASN A 138 -5.82 -19.71 9.51
C ASN A 138 -7.28 -19.99 9.10
N ASN A 139 -7.72 -19.47 7.95
CA ASN A 139 -9.09 -19.54 7.45
C ASN A 139 -10.12 -18.84 8.35
N HIS A 140 -9.70 -17.85 9.15
CA HIS A 140 -10.67 -16.97 9.80
C HIS A 140 -11.24 -16.00 8.77
N ILE A 141 -12.56 -15.89 8.77
CA ILE A 141 -13.31 -15.01 7.88
C ILE A 141 -13.62 -13.71 8.64
N TYR A 142 -13.24 -12.59 8.05
CA TYR A 142 -13.56 -11.24 8.49
C TYR A 142 -14.40 -10.56 7.42
N GLU A 143 -15.62 -10.16 7.77
CA GLU A 143 -16.57 -9.62 6.81
C GLU A 143 -17.23 -8.34 7.32
N THR A 144 -17.54 -7.46 6.38
CA THR A 144 -18.43 -6.33 6.60
C THR A 144 -19.31 -6.14 5.37
N LYS A 145 -20.49 -5.55 5.58
CA LYS A 145 -21.46 -5.26 4.53
C LYS A 145 -22.08 -3.89 4.78
N SER A 146 -22.60 -3.29 3.71
CA SER A 146 -23.35 -2.04 3.73
C SER A 146 -24.74 -2.13 4.36
N LEU A 147 -24.99 -3.19 5.15
CA LEU A 147 -26.16 -3.38 6.00
C LEU A 147 -25.99 -2.60 7.30
N ASN A 148 -26.92 -1.70 7.64
CA ASN A 148 -26.78 -0.84 8.81
C ASN A 148 -26.50 -1.59 10.13
N SER A 149 -27.18 -2.70 10.37
CA SER A 149 -26.97 -3.53 11.57
C SER A 149 -25.56 -4.12 11.69
N VAL A 150 -24.79 -4.17 10.59
CA VAL A 150 -23.41 -4.67 10.56
C VAL A 150 -22.40 -3.57 10.83
N TYR A 151 -22.49 -2.43 10.13
CA TYR A 151 -21.41 -1.43 10.15
C TYR A 151 -21.67 -0.24 11.09
N CYS A 152 -22.91 -0.01 11.53
CA CYS A 152 -23.26 1.09 12.42
C CYS A 152 -24.21 0.72 13.57
N GLY A 153 -24.71 -0.52 13.62
CA GLY A 153 -25.53 -1.04 14.71
C GLY A 153 -26.81 -0.22 14.93
N ASP A 154 -27.04 0.22 16.17
CA ASP A 154 -28.23 1.00 16.57
C ASP A 154 -28.05 2.52 16.40
N MET A 155 -27.07 2.96 15.62
CA MET A 155 -26.84 4.39 15.39
C MET A 155 -28.04 5.01 14.70
N LYS A 156 -28.57 6.08 15.30
CA LYS A 156 -29.67 6.86 14.73
C LYS A 156 -29.23 7.48 13.40
N ASP A 157 -30.12 7.47 12.41
CA ASP A 157 -29.90 8.02 11.07
C ASP A 157 -28.82 7.28 10.25
N CYS A 158 -28.57 6.01 10.59
CA CYS A 158 -27.74 5.12 9.77
C CYS A 158 -28.58 4.14 8.95
N ASP A 159 -28.56 4.34 7.63
CA ASP A 159 -29.31 3.53 6.68
C ASP A 159 -28.43 2.48 5.99
N THR A 160 -29.05 1.35 5.65
CA THR A 160 -28.46 0.37 4.74
C THR A 160 -28.20 1.04 3.39
N LYS A 161 -26.97 0.92 2.89
CA LYS A 161 -26.59 1.44 1.58
C LYS A 161 -26.68 0.30 0.56
N GLN A 162 -27.42 0.52 -0.51
CA GLN A 162 -27.58 -0.45 -1.58
C GLN A 162 -26.95 0.08 -2.86
N TYR A 163 -26.45 -0.83 -3.70
CA TYR A 163 -26.07 -0.49 -5.06
C TYR A 163 -27.26 -0.69 -6.00
N GLU A 164 -27.24 0.08 -7.08
CA GLU A 164 -28.16 -0.05 -8.21
C GLU A 164 -27.49 -0.78 -9.37
N GLU A 165 -28.28 -1.55 -10.13
CA GLU A 165 -27.80 -2.20 -11.35
C GLU A 165 -27.64 -1.17 -12.48
N ASN A 166 -26.72 -1.45 -13.41
CA ASN A 166 -26.38 -0.59 -14.54
C ASN A 166 -25.81 0.78 -14.13
N VAL A 167 -25.29 0.88 -12.91
CA VAL A 167 -24.54 2.03 -12.40
C VAL A 167 -23.09 1.62 -12.21
N THR A 168 -22.17 2.45 -12.68
CA THR A 168 -20.73 2.24 -12.49
C THR A 168 -20.30 2.86 -11.18
N TYR A 169 -19.69 2.06 -10.32
CA TYR A 169 -19.10 2.51 -9.05
C TYR A 169 -17.59 2.40 -9.13
N HIS A 170 -16.92 3.33 -8.47
CA HIS A 170 -15.49 3.22 -8.23
C HIS A 170 -15.25 2.59 -6.86
N VAL A 171 -14.38 1.58 -6.83
CA VAL A 171 -14.09 0.78 -5.63
C VAL A 171 -12.61 0.82 -5.32
N GLU A 172 -12.30 1.18 -4.08
CA GLU A 172 -10.97 1.17 -3.51
C GLU A 172 -10.91 0.15 -2.37
N VAL A 173 -10.05 -0.86 -2.50
CA VAL A 173 -9.73 -1.85 -1.47
C VAL A 173 -8.29 -1.66 -1.03
N ARG A 174 -8.04 -1.49 0.26
CA ARG A 174 -6.68 -1.36 0.80
C ARG A 174 -6.42 -2.37 1.90
N TYR A 175 -5.21 -2.90 1.92
CA TYR A 175 -4.67 -3.67 3.04
C TYR A 175 -3.56 -2.88 3.72
N ASN A 176 -3.78 -2.51 4.98
CA ASN A 176 -2.78 -1.86 5.82
C ASN A 176 -2.15 -2.87 6.78
N LYS A 177 -0.89 -3.20 6.52
CA LYS A 177 -0.12 -4.17 7.32
C LYS A 177 0.18 -3.67 8.73
N GLN A 178 0.51 -2.39 8.88
CA GLN A 178 0.87 -1.78 10.18
C GLN A 178 -0.32 -1.74 11.14
N LEU A 179 -1.51 -1.41 10.62
CA LEU A 179 -2.76 -1.38 11.38
C LEU A 179 -3.44 -2.76 11.44
N ARG A 180 -2.95 -3.75 10.68
CA ARG A 180 -3.56 -5.07 10.51
C ARG A 180 -5.06 -4.95 10.22
N GLN A 181 -5.39 -4.23 9.16
CA GLN A 181 -6.77 -4.08 8.72
C GLN A 181 -6.86 -4.03 7.20
N ALA A 182 -8.00 -4.44 6.68
CA ALA A 182 -8.36 -4.18 5.30
C ALA A 182 -9.57 -3.24 5.25
N ASN A 183 -9.63 -2.34 4.29
CA ASN A 183 -10.73 -1.41 4.11
C ASN A 183 -11.26 -1.44 2.69
N ILE A 184 -12.53 -1.08 2.56
CA ILE A 184 -13.22 -0.84 1.31
C ILE A 184 -13.84 0.55 1.32
N LYS A 185 -13.80 1.21 0.17
CA LYS A 185 -14.49 2.46 -0.11
C LYS A 185 -15.16 2.30 -1.47
N VAL A 186 -16.43 2.67 -1.56
CA VAL A 186 -17.22 2.67 -2.79
C VAL A 186 -17.76 4.07 -3.00
N THR A 187 -17.47 4.67 -4.16
CA THR A 187 -17.99 5.96 -4.59
C THR A 187 -18.97 5.78 -5.74
N ASP A 188 -19.99 6.63 -5.76
CA ASP A 188 -20.99 6.67 -6.82
C ASP A 188 -20.46 7.44 -8.06
N PRO A 189 -21.21 7.47 -9.18
CA PRO A 189 -20.79 8.21 -10.38
C PRO A 189 -20.62 9.72 -10.20
N THR A 190 -21.08 10.28 -9.08
CA THR A 190 -20.90 11.70 -8.74
C THR A 190 -19.63 11.94 -7.92
N GLU A 191 -18.82 10.90 -7.72
CA GLU A 191 -17.63 10.85 -6.86
C GLU A 191 -17.96 11.02 -5.37
N ALA A 192 -19.24 10.91 -4.99
CA ALA A 192 -19.65 10.95 -3.60
C ALA A 192 -19.42 9.60 -2.94
N LEU A 193 -18.98 9.61 -1.68
CA LEU A 193 -18.85 8.40 -0.88
C LEU A 193 -20.25 7.78 -0.68
N LEU A 194 -20.47 6.62 -1.29
CA LEU A 194 -21.69 5.84 -1.08
C LEU A 194 -21.58 5.03 0.21
N TRP A 195 -20.48 4.29 0.37
CA TRP A 195 -20.22 3.47 1.54
C TRP A 195 -18.73 3.15 1.68
N GLY A 196 -18.26 2.97 2.91
CA GLY A 196 -16.90 2.50 3.19
C GLY A 196 -16.76 2.00 4.62
N PHE A 197 -15.92 0.99 4.81
CA PHE A 197 -15.70 0.38 6.12
C PHE A 197 -14.34 -0.35 6.17
N TYR A 198 -13.95 -0.82 7.35
CA TYR A 198 -12.76 -1.64 7.54
C TYR A 198 -13.03 -2.87 8.40
N VAL A 199 -12.22 -3.91 8.21
CA VAL A 199 -12.21 -5.11 9.05
C VAL A 199 -10.84 -5.24 9.73
N PRO A 200 -10.78 -5.36 11.06
CA PRO A 200 -9.53 -5.65 11.76
C PRO A 200 -9.15 -7.12 11.58
N LEU A 201 -7.86 -7.39 11.45
CA LEU A 201 -7.30 -8.71 11.19
C LEU A 201 -6.47 -9.19 12.39
N GLY A 202 -6.53 -10.49 12.67
CA GLY A 202 -5.72 -11.09 13.74
C GLY A 202 -4.23 -11.19 13.40
N GLN A 203 -3.91 -11.28 12.11
CA GLN A 203 -2.58 -11.56 11.59
C GLN A 203 -2.35 -10.95 10.21
N ASP A 204 -1.10 -11.01 9.76
CA ASP A 204 -0.71 -10.54 8.43
C ASP A 204 -1.22 -11.46 7.33
N LEU A 205 -1.55 -10.86 6.20
CA LEU A 205 -1.89 -11.57 4.97
C LEU A 205 -0.62 -11.80 4.16
N LEU A 206 -0.48 -13.02 3.63
CA LEU A 206 0.70 -13.47 2.91
C LEU A 206 0.26 -14.19 1.63
N SER A 207 1.15 -14.31 0.68
CA SER A 207 0.97 -15.09 -0.55
C SER A 207 -0.22 -14.66 -1.41
N LEU A 208 -0.69 -13.41 -1.25
CA LEU A 208 -1.64 -12.79 -2.15
C LEU A 208 -0.91 -12.52 -3.48
N ASN A 209 -1.21 -13.33 -4.49
CA ASN A 209 -0.47 -13.37 -5.76
C ASN A 209 -1.37 -13.54 -6.98
N ARG A 210 -2.69 -13.42 -6.81
CA ARG A 210 -3.69 -13.44 -7.86
C ARG A 210 -4.64 -12.28 -7.68
N LEU A 211 -4.73 -11.40 -8.68
CA LEU A 211 -5.85 -10.48 -8.81
C LEU A 211 -6.94 -11.22 -9.59
N ALA A 212 -8.07 -11.51 -8.95
CA ALA A 212 -8.99 -12.52 -9.43
C ALA A 212 -10.47 -12.20 -9.19
N ILE A 213 -11.29 -12.68 -10.13
CA ILE A 213 -12.72 -12.99 -9.95
C ILE A 213 -12.83 -14.51 -9.81
N THR A 214 -13.53 -15.01 -8.80
CA THR A 214 -13.63 -16.46 -8.56
C THR A 214 -14.93 -16.84 -7.84
N THR A 215 -15.49 -18.00 -8.22
CA THR A 215 -16.59 -18.68 -7.52
C THR A 215 -16.15 -20.02 -6.93
N LYS A 216 -14.86 -20.34 -6.96
CA LYS A 216 -14.36 -21.55 -6.32
C LYS A 216 -14.58 -21.46 -4.82
N GLY A 217 -15.25 -22.46 -4.24
CA GLY A 217 -15.70 -22.43 -2.84
C GLY A 217 -17.10 -21.84 -2.63
N ASP A 218 -17.73 -21.29 -3.68
CA ASP A 218 -19.16 -20.99 -3.69
C ASP A 218 -19.92 -22.23 -4.19
N TYR A 219 -20.83 -22.75 -3.39
CA TYR A 219 -21.61 -23.96 -3.69
C TYR A 219 -23.09 -23.67 -3.97
N THR A 220 -23.47 -22.40 -4.00
CA THR A 220 -24.84 -21.99 -4.32
C THR A 220 -25.06 -22.07 -5.82
N LEU A 221 -26.15 -22.66 -6.28
CA LEU A 221 -26.46 -22.79 -7.72
C LEU A 221 -27.48 -21.73 -8.15
N GLU A 222 -27.56 -21.47 -9.45
CA GLU A 222 -28.58 -20.58 -10.05
C GLU A 222 -28.61 -19.18 -9.41
N ASN A 223 -27.42 -18.66 -9.12
CA ASN A 223 -27.23 -17.40 -8.39
C ASN A 223 -26.32 -16.45 -9.18
N ASN A 224 -26.57 -16.31 -10.47
CA ASN A 224 -25.62 -15.64 -11.34
C ASN A 224 -25.47 -14.14 -11.04
N ALA A 225 -24.25 -13.61 -11.24
CA ALA A 225 -23.98 -12.18 -11.27
C ALA A 225 -23.25 -11.83 -12.57
N ILE A 226 -23.78 -10.85 -13.31
CA ILE A 226 -23.28 -10.41 -14.61
C ILE A 226 -22.91 -8.93 -14.51
N GLY A 227 -21.78 -8.58 -15.10
CA GLY A 227 -21.32 -7.20 -15.17
C GLY A 227 -19.96 -7.09 -15.84
N PHE A 228 -19.32 -5.95 -15.62
CA PHE A 228 -17.98 -5.69 -16.11
C PHE A 228 -17.15 -4.88 -15.12
N ILE A 229 -15.83 -5.01 -15.23
CA ILE A 229 -14.85 -4.17 -14.54
C ILE A 229 -14.04 -3.36 -15.55
N ASP A 230 -13.56 -2.21 -15.10
CA ASP A 230 -12.73 -1.28 -15.88
C ASP A 230 -11.74 -0.52 -14.98
N ASN A 231 -10.79 0.21 -15.56
CA ASN A 231 -9.85 1.12 -14.88
C ASN A 231 -9.16 0.50 -13.64
N VAL A 232 -8.66 -0.73 -13.78
CA VAL A 232 -8.07 -1.47 -12.66
C VAL A 232 -6.64 -1.03 -12.46
N THR A 233 -6.31 -0.59 -11.24
CA THR A 233 -4.94 -0.31 -10.80
C THR A 233 -4.64 -1.01 -9.47
N LEU A 234 -3.43 -1.53 -9.34
CA LEU A 234 -2.95 -2.21 -8.15
C LEU A 234 -1.57 -1.67 -7.79
N HIS A 235 -1.46 -1.10 -6.61
CA HIS A 235 -0.21 -0.60 -6.04
C HIS A 235 0.16 -1.42 -4.82
N THR A 236 1.45 -1.63 -4.59
CA THR A 236 2.02 -2.13 -3.33
C THR A 236 2.98 -1.10 -2.75
N TYR A 237 3.36 -1.26 -1.48
CA TYR A 237 4.29 -0.36 -0.81
C TYR A 237 5.45 -1.12 -0.20
N ARG A 238 6.67 -0.73 -0.57
CA ARG A 238 7.91 -1.41 -0.19
C ARG A 238 8.79 -0.47 0.61
N GLU A 239 9.53 -1.00 1.57
CA GLU A 239 10.50 -0.20 2.33
C GLU A 239 11.69 0.16 1.44
N ILE A 240 12.02 1.45 1.38
CA ILE A 240 13.23 1.92 0.72
C ILE A 240 14.40 1.57 1.65
N ILE A 241 15.19 0.56 1.28
CA ILE A 241 16.47 0.31 1.94
C ILE A 241 17.45 1.35 1.40
N PRO A 242 17.94 2.32 2.21
CA PRO A 242 18.93 3.27 1.73
C PRO A 242 20.16 2.49 1.30
N THR A 243 20.51 2.60 0.00
CA THR A 243 21.77 2.08 -0.50
C THR A 243 22.87 2.88 0.17
N THR A 244 23.63 2.27 1.08
CA THR A 244 24.88 2.85 1.55
C THR A 244 25.82 2.89 0.36
N GLU A 245 25.94 4.05 -0.27
CA GLU A 245 26.95 4.31 -1.29
C GLU A 245 28.33 3.95 -0.67
N PRO A 246 29.13 3.06 -1.28
CA PRO A 246 30.44 2.74 -0.75
C PRO A 246 31.27 4.03 -0.75
N THR A 247 31.61 4.51 0.45
CA THR A 247 32.62 5.55 0.61
C THR A 247 33.93 4.99 0.07
N THR A 248 34.27 5.35 -1.17
CA THR A 248 35.59 5.10 -1.72
C THR A 248 36.56 5.97 -0.92
N ILE A 249 37.26 5.35 0.03
CA ILE A 249 38.42 5.97 0.65
C ILE A 249 39.43 6.18 -0.50
N PRO A 250 39.88 7.40 -0.80
CA PRO A 250 40.94 7.58 -1.78
C PRO A 250 42.17 6.83 -1.26
N THR A 251 42.50 5.74 -1.93
CA THR A 251 43.76 5.03 -1.71
C THR A 251 44.83 5.89 -2.37
N THR A 252 45.61 6.61 -1.56
CA THR A 252 46.87 7.19 -2.03
C THR A 252 47.81 6.05 -2.39
N GLU A 253 47.94 5.82 -3.70
CA GLU A 253 48.96 4.97 -4.28
C GLU A 253 50.35 5.59 -3.99
N PRO A 254 51.35 4.84 -3.51
CA PRO A 254 52.69 5.37 -3.34
C PRO A 254 53.28 5.68 -4.72
N THR A 255 53.43 6.98 -5.03
CA THR A 255 54.11 7.44 -6.23
C THR A 255 55.58 7.01 -6.18
N THR A 256 55.96 6.02 -6.99
CA THR A 256 57.36 5.77 -7.34
C THR A 256 57.90 6.95 -8.14
N VAL A 257 58.92 7.60 -7.58
CA VAL A 257 59.67 8.70 -8.19
C VAL A 257 60.51 8.17 -9.36
N PRO A 258 60.34 8.68 -10.59
CA PRO A 258 61.34 8.46 -11.64
C PRO A 258 62.54 9.40 -11.44
N GLU A 259 63.71 8.81 -11.27
CA GLU A 259 65.00 9.50 -11.24
C GLU A 259 65.23 10.18 -12.61
N THR A 260 65.22 11.52 -12.63
CA THR A 260 65.51 12.29 -13.85
C THR A 260 66.73 13.17 -13.63
N THR A 261 67.73 12.91 -14.45
CA THR A 261 69.01 13.63 -14.57
C THR A 261 68.82 15.11 -14.92
N VAL A 262 69.61 15.96 -14.26
CA VAL A 262 69.57 17.42 -14.29
C VAL A 262 70.17 18.01 -15.58
N ILE A 263 69.49 18.99 -16.19
CA ILE A 263 70.09 20.01 -17.09
C ILE A 263 69.59 21.39 -16.63
N PRO A 264 70.45 22.44 -16.52
CA PRO A 264 70.08 23.71 -15.90
C PRO A 264 69.66 24.83 -16.87
N THR A 265 68.99 25.85 -16.29
CA THR A 265 68.80 27.28 -16.69
C THR A 265 67.69 27.58 -17.73
N THR A 266 66.82 28.60 -17.64
CA THR A 266 66.81 29.91 -16.93
C THR A 266 65.39 30.38 -16.51
N THR A 267 65.37 31.07 -15.37
CA THR A 267 64.47 32.07 -14.75
C THR A 267 63.39 32.80 -15.59
N GLU A 268 62.15 32.85 -15.07
CA GLU A 268 61.40 34.10 -14.80
C GLU A 268 60.20 33.85 -13.84
N ALA A 269 59.99 34.78 -12.91
CA ALA A 269 58.85 34.92 -11.99
C ALA A 269 58.60 36.44 -11.82
N PRO A 270 57.53 36.96 -11.18
CA PRO A 270 56.42 36.30 -10.48
C PRO A 270 55.01 36.91 -10.79
N LEU A 271 53.95 36.42 -10.14
CA LEU A 271 53.02 37.21 -9.30
C LEU A 271 51.86 36.34 -8.75
N SER A 272 51.78 36.25 -7.42
CA SER A 272 50.57 35.95 -6.61
C SER A 272 50.01 37.31 -6.11
N PRO A 273 48.94 37.45 -5.28
CA PRO A 273 48.14 36.47 -4.49
C PRO A 273 46.60 36.70 -4.62
N PHE A 274 45.68 35.89 -4.06
CA PHE A 274 45.15 36.01 -2.70
C PHE A 274 44.12 34.89 -2.37
N ILE A 275 44.24 34.35 -1.15
CA ILE A 275 43.19 33.65 -0.38
C ILE A 275 42.81 34.57 0.80
N PRO A 276 41.60 34.45 1.39
CA PRO A 276 41.62 34.25 2.83
C PRO A 276 40.66 33.15 3.33
N LEU A 277 41.20 32.33 4.23
CA LEU A 277 40.52 31.53 5.24
C LEU A 277 40.10 32.42 6.43
N GLY A 278 39.05 32.03 7.15
CA GLY A 278 38.75 32.44 8.55
C GLY A 278 37.24 32.51 8.82
N CYS A 279 36.64 32.02 9.91
CA CYS A 279 37.17 31.77 11.25
C CYS A 279 36.35 30.72 12.04
N LEU A 280 37.07 30.04 12.93
CA LEU A 280 36.64 29.19 14.05
C LEU A 280 36.23 30.02 15.29
N LEU A 281 35.39 29.40 16.16
CA LEU A 281 35.38 29.50 17.64
C LEU A 281 34.86 30.84 18.26
N LEU A 282 34.11 30.92 19.38
CA LEU A 282 34.13 30.19 20.66
C LEU A 282 32.94 30.58 21.56
N ALA A 283 32.53 29.68 22.44
CA ALA A 283 31.63 29.93 23.58
C ALA A 283 32.32 30.72 24.71
N GLY A 284 31.55 31.47 25.50
CA GLY A 284 32.02 32.13 26.72
C GLY A 284 30.89 32.62 27.61
N ILE A 285 30.56 31.84 28.64
CA ILE A 285 29.72 32.24 29.78
C ILE A 285 30.53 33.19 30.67
N LEU A 286 29.97 34.34 31.05
CA LEU A 286 30.36 35.05 32.26
C LEU A 286 29.15 35.50 33.06
N VAL A 287 29.14 35.05 34.30
CA VAL A 287 28.17 35.26 35.37
C VAL A 287 28.53 36.53 36.17
N ALA A 288 27.48 37.16 36.70
CA ALA A 288 27.42 37.95 37.93
C ALA A 288 27.80 39.45 37.94
N SER A 289 26.72 40.22 38.02
CA SER A 289 26.35 41.05 39.20
C SER A 289 26.89 42.49 39.30
N ARG A 290 25.95 43.45 39.28
CA ARG A 290 25.47 44.24 40.44
C ARG A 290 24.43 45.26 39.93
N LYS A 291 23.18 45.22 40.43
CA LYS A 291 22.67 45.94 41.62
C LYS A 291 22.54 47.46 41.29
N LYS A 292 21.40 48.15 41.37
CA LYS A 292 20.39 48.28 42.46
C LYS A 292 19.31 49.28 41.97
N ARG A 293 17.99 49.11 42.21
CA ARG A 293 17.08 49.77 43.20
C ARG A 293 15.76 50.03 42.47
N ASP A 294 14.54 50.02 43.00
CA ASP A 294 13.84 49.81 44.29
C ASP A 294 12.43 49.26 43.86
N ASN A 295 11.63 48.50 44.61
CA ASN A 295 11.33 48.35 46.04
C ASN A 295 11.36 46.89 46.50
#